data_AF-W1NR24-F1
#
_entry.id   AF-W1NR24-F1
#
_cell.length_a   1.000
_cell.length_b   1.000
_cell.length_c   1.000
_cell.angle_alpha   90.00
_cell.angle_beta   90.00
_cell.angle_gamma   90.00
#
_symmetry.space_group_name_H-M   'P 1'
#
loop_
_entity.id
_entity.type
_entity.pdbx_description
1 polymer ?
#
loop_
_entity_poly.entity_id
_entity_poly.type
_entity_poly.pdbx_seq_one_letter_code
_entity_poly.pdbx_strand_id
1 'polypeptide(L)'
;MVVQSKAHSDEEVFARIRSLALKPEALRTGISPSDAARTLGVAPALAKEHLLAAENKGLLCRDIAPEGLRFYLNLFIEVNPSNMYIILVQRARIHRAN
;
A
#
# COMPACT_ATOMS: atom_id res chain seq x y z
N MET A 1 -4.05 30.65 -14.85
CA MET A 1 -5.25 30.17 -14.13
C MET A 1 -5.54 28.75 -14.60
N VAL A 2 -5.18 27.74 -13.81
CA VAL A 2 -5.45 26.34 -14.13
C VAL A 2 -6.53 25.85 -13.17
N VAL A 3 -7.70 25.52 -13.72
CA VAL A 3 -8.86 25.06 -12.97
C VAL A 3 -8.65 23.58 -12.66
N GLN A 4 -8.16 23.26 -11.46
CA GLN A 4 -8.08 21.88 -10.96
C GLN A 4 -9.44 21.42 -10.43
N SER A 5 -10.38 21.17 -11.34
CA SER A 5 -11.65 20.51 -11.01
C SER A 5 -11.45 18.99 -11.08
N LYS A 6 -11.00 18.38 -9.98
CA LYS A 6 -11.24 16.97 -9.57
C LYS A 6 -10.35 16.59 -8.37
N ALA A 7 -10.46 17.32 -7.26
CA ALA A 7 -10.14 16.80 -5.91
C ALA A 7 -11.18 15.74 -5.45
N HIS A 8 -11.93 15.17 -6.40
CA HIS A 8 -12.78 14.03 -6.16
C HIS A 8 -11.85 12.80 -6.18
N SER A 9 -11.44 12.42 -4.97
CA SER A 9 -11.04 11.06 -4.60
C SER A 9 -9.56 10.66 -4.52
N ASP A 10 -8.59 11.57 -4.27
CA ASP A 10 -7.27 11.10 -3.80
C ASP A 10 -7.40 10.19 -2.56
N GLU A 11 -8.27 10.56 -1.62
CA GLU A 11 -8.56 9.76 -0.43
C GLU A 11 -9.23 8.42 -0.75
N GLU A 12 -10.15 8.38 -1.72
CA GLU A 12 -10.76 7.11 -2.14
C GLU A 12 -9.76 6.25 -2.93
N VAL A 13 -8.87 6.86 -3.72
CA VAL A 13 -7.76 6.16 -4.38
C VAL A 13 -6.83 5.57 -3.33
N PHE A 14 -6.49 6.30 -2.27
CA PHE A 14 -5.73 5.74 -1.14
C PHE A 14 -6.48 4.60 -0.44
N ALA A 15 -7.79 4.73 -0.23
CA ALA A 15 -8.61 3.66 0.34
C ALA A 15 -8.60 2.40 -0.54
N ARG A 16 -8.74 2.55 -1.86
CA ARG A 16 -8.66 1.46 -2.83
C ARG A 16 -7.27 0.81 -2.88
N ILE A 17 -6.21 1.63 -2.85
CA ILE A 17 -4.82 1.16 -2.77
C ILE A 17 -4.61 0.37 -1.47
N ARG A 18 -5.12 0.85 -0.34
CA ARG A 18 -5.05 0.15 0.95
C ARG A 18 -5.80 -1.18 0.90
N SER A 19 -7.01 -1.20 0.34
CA SER A 19 -7.76 -2.45 0.13
C SER A 19 -7.04 -3.42 -0.80
N LEU A 20 -6.33 -2.92 -1.82
CA LEU A 20 -5.50 -3.73 -2.69
C LEU A 20 -4.30 -4.31 -1.93
N ALA A 21 -3.62 -3.50 -1.12
CA ALA A 21 -2.46 -3.90 -0.33
C ALA A 21 -2.79 -4.90 0.79
N LEU A 22 -4.05 -4.92 1.25
CA LEU A 22 -4.55 -5.89 2.23
C LEU A 22 -4.88 -7.27 1.62
N LYS A 23 -4.92 -7.40 0.28
CA LYS A 23 -5.17 -8.70 -0.35
C LYS A 23 -4.01 -9.66 -0.05
N PRO A 24 -4.28 -10.95 0.20
CA PRO A 24 -3.24 -11.93 0.52
C PRO A 24 -2.19 -12.05 -0.59
N GLU A 25 -2.59 -11.88 -1.85
CA GLU A 25 -1.68 -11.87 -3.00
C GLU A 25 -0.71 -10.68 -2.94
N ALA A 26 -1.24 -9.48 -2.71
CA ALA A 26 -0.45 -8.25 -2.61
C ALA A 26 0.50 -8.24 -1.39
N LEU A 27 0.15 -8.93 -0.31
CA LEU A 27 1.02 -9.12 0.85
C LEU A 27 2.23 -10.02 0.53
N ARG A 28 2.09 -10.98 -0.39
CA ARG A 28 3.15 -11.93 -0.75
C ARG A 28 4.02 -11.45 -1.90
N THR A 29 3.41 -10.84 -2.91
CA THR A 29 4.12 -10.42 -4.14
C THR A 29 4.34 -8.93 -4.24
N GLY A 30 3.68 -8.11 -3.42
CA GLY A 30 3.67 -6.66 -3.58
C GLY A 30 2.84 -6.22 -4.77
N ILE A 31 2.64 -4.91 -4.87
CA ILE A 31 1.86 -4.25 -5.91
C ILE A 31 2.83 -3.57 -6.86
N SER A 32 2.75 -3.91 -8.15
CA SER A 32 3.45 -3.14 -9.18
C SER A 32 2.63 -1.90 -9.59
N PRO A 33 3.26 -0.84 -10.11
CA PRO A 33 2.55 0.29 -10.68
C PRO A 33 1.55 -0.11 -11.79
N SER A 34 1.89 -1.14 -12.56
CA SER A 34 1.03 -1.70 -13.62
C SER A 34 -0.22 -2.39 -13.06
N ASP A 35 -0.08 -3.15 -11.97
CA ASP A 35 -1.21 -3.81 -11.31
C ASP A 35 -2.14 -2.81 -10.64
N ALA A 36 -1.56 -1.77 -10.02
CA ALA A 36 -2.31 -0.66 -9.47
C ALA A 36 -3.08 0.10 -10.55
N ALA A 37 -2.44 0.38 -11.69
CA ALA A 37 -3.07 1.04 -12.83
C ALA A 37 -4.28 0.26 -13.36
N ARG A 38 -4.13 -1.06 -13.51
CA ARG A 38 -5.22 -1.95 -13.95
C ARG A 38 -6.36 -2.03 -12.94
N THR A 39 -6.05 -2.02 -11.64
CA THR A 39 -7.06 -2.05 -10.58
C THR A 39 -7.80 -0.73 -10.43
N LEU A 40 -7.08 0.39 -10.51
CA LEU A 40 -7.61 1.73 -10.35
C LEU A 40 -8.25 2.27 -11.63
N GLY A 41 -7.99 1.65 -12.78
CA GLY A 41 -8.47 2.11 -14.09
C GLY A 41 -7.80 3.41 -14.54
N VAL A 42 -6.55 3.63 -14.14
CA VAL A 42 -5.78 4.86 -14.44
C VAL A 42 -4.53 4.55 -15.27
N ALA A 43 -3.91 5.58 -15.85
CA ALA A 43 -2.65 5.41 -16.55
C ALA A 43 -1.52 4.95 -15.60
N PRO A 44 -0.58 4.10 -16.04
CA PRO A 44 0.54 3.63 -15.21
C PRO A 44 1.38 4.74 -14.57
N ALA A 45 1.56 5.86 -15.28
CA ALA A 45 2.25 7.03 -14.75
C ALA A 45 1.48 7.63 -13.54
N LEU A 46 0.16 7.76 -13.65
CA LEU A 46 -0.67 8.31 -12.57
C LEU A 46 -0.79 7.34 -11.39
N ALA A 47 -0.91 6.04 -11.65
CA ALA A 47 -0.89 5.02 -10.60
C ALA A 47 0.41 5.07 -9.79
N LYS A 48 1.55 5.27 -10.46
CA LYS A 48 2.85 5.43 -9.79
C LYS A 48 2.85 6.67 -8.88
N GLU A 49 2.36 7.81 -9.35
CA GLU A 49 2.26 9.02 -8.52
C GLU A 49 1.37 8.80 -7.29
N HIS A 50 0.23 8.11 -7.43
CA HIS A 50 -0.62 7.77 -6.28
C HIS A 50 0.06 6.81 -5.30
N LEU A 51 0.82 5.82 -5.78
CA LEU A 51 1.58 4.92 -4.92
C LEU A 51 2.70 5.65 -4.16
N LEU A 52 3.40 6.59 -4.82
CA LEU A 52 4.40 7.44 -4.18
C LEU A 52 3.77 8.40 -3.16
N ALA A 53 2.60 8.95 -3.46
CA ALA A 53 1.86 9.76 -2.51
C ALA A 53 1.41 8.93 -1.29
N ALA A 54 1.04 7.67 -1.49
CA ALA A 54 0.69 6.74 -0.41
C ALA A 54 1.92 6.39 0.45
N GLU A 55 3.08 6.21 -0.18
CA GLU A 55 4.37 6.05 0.51
C GLU A 55 4.71 7.28 1.35
N ASN A 56 4.58 8.50 0.80
CA ASN A 56 4.85 9.73 1.53
C ASN A 56 3.93 9.94 2.75
N LYS A 57 2.70 9.43 2.69
CA LYS A 57 1.78 9.37 3.84
C LYS A 57 2.10 8.25 4.83
N GLY A 58 3.09 7.42 4.52
CA GLY A 58 3.49 6.25 5.29
C GLY A 58 2.62 5.02 5.05
N LEU A 59 1.60 5.02 4.20
CA LEU A 59 0.70 3.86 4.01
C LEU A 59 1.40 2.65 3.38
N LEU A 60 2.37 2.90 2.49
CA LEU A 60 3.09 1.88 1.75
C LEU A 60 4.60 2.04 1.94
N CYS A 61 5.33 0.95 1.73
CA CYS A 61 6.78 0.93 1.58
C CYS A 61 7.13 0.47 0.17
N ARG A 62 8.13 1.09 -0.44
CA ARG A 62 8.68 0.63 -1.71
C ARG A 62 9.83 -0.34 -1.48
N ASP A 63 9.92 -1.33 -2.35
CA ASP A 63 11.03 -2.24 -2.50
C ASP A 63 11.55 -2.13 -3.93
N ILE A 64 12.86 -1.89 -4.05
CA ILE A 64 13.52 -1.72 -5.34
C ILE A 64 14.40 -2.93 -5.55
N ALA A 65 13.92 -3.83 -6.40
CA ALA A 65 14.60 -5.06 -6.76
C ALA A 65 15.01 -5.04 -8.24
N PRO A 66 15.97 -5.87 -8.67
CA PRO A 66 16.34 -5.99 -10.08
C PRO A 66 15.17 -6.42 -10.97
N GLU A 67 14.17 -7.13 -10.43
CA GLU A 67 12.92 -7.45 -11.13
C GLU A 67 11.94 -6.27 -11.28
N GLY A 68 12.14 -5.16 -10.57
CA GLY A 68 11.33 -3.95 -10.67
C GLY A 68 10.93 -3.32 -9.34
N LEU A 69 10.14 -2.24 -9.44
CA LEU A 69 9.60 -1.50 -8.31
C LEU A 69 8.32 -2.15 -7.80
N ARG A 70 8.31 -2.55 -6.52
CA ARG A 70 7.14 -3.12 -5.85
C ARG A 70 6.78 -2.29 -4.63
N PHE A 71 5.49 -2.19 -4.36
CA PHE A 71 4.97 -1.52 -3.16
C PHE A 71 4.29 -2.53 -2.24
N TYR A 72 4.54 -2.42 -0.96
CA TYR A 72 3.98 -3.26 0.10
C TYR A 72 3.26 -2.40 1.12
N LEU A 73 2.32 -2.99 1.87
CA LEU A 73 1.71 -2.31 3.01
C LEU A 73 2.79 -1.96 4.03
N ASN A 74 2.79 -0.71 4.51
CA ASN A 74 3.72 -0.32 5.56
C ASN A 74 3.32 -0.94 6.90
N LEU A 75 4.00 -2.01 7.28
CA LEU A 75 3.83 -2.67 8.59
C LEU A 75 4.61 -1.93 9.71
N PHE A 76 5.45 -0.97 9.36
CA PHE A 76 6.28 -0.21 10.31
C PHE A 76 5.54 0.98 10.93
N ILE A 77 4.35 1.37 10.42
CA ILE A 77 3.51 2.39 11.05
C ILE A 77 3.16 2.03 12.51
N GLU A 78 2.99 0.74 12.81
CA GLU A 78 2.70 0.29 14.18
C GLU A 78 3.95 0.16 15.06
N VAL A 79 5.16 0.34 14.49
CA VAL A 79 6.40 0.38 15.24
C VAL A 79 6.57 1.78 15.81
N ASN A 80 5.79 2.08 16.85
CA ASN A 80 6.14 3.15 17.76
C ASN A 80 7.50 2.77 18.38
N PRO A 81 8.57 3.58 18.28
CA PRO A 81 9.87 3.27 18.88
C PRO A 81 9.78 3.06 20.40
N SER A 82 8.71 3.54 21.04
CA SER A 82 8.41 3.31 22.46
C SER A 82 7.79 1.94 22.78
N ASN A 83 7.33 1.17 21.78
CA ASN A 83 6.49 -0.03 22.00
C ASN A 83 6.96 -1.28 21.21
N MET A 84 8.28 -1.42 21.04
CA MET A 84 8.95 -2.43 20.20
C MET A 84 8.73 -3.92 20.60
N TYR A 85 7.88 -4.24 21.57
CA TYR A 85 7.84 -5.58 22.20
C TYR A 85 6.59 -6.45 21.95
N ILE A 86 5.53 -6.00 21.28
CA ILE A 86 4.23 -6.73 21.35
C ILE A 86 3.71 -7.38 20.06
N ILE A 87 4.25 -7.08 18.86
CA ILE A 87 3.55 -7.50 17.62
C ILE A 87 3.86 -8.95 17.19
N LEU A 88 4.91 -9.60 17.72
CA LEU A 88 5.25 -10.98 17.34
C LEU A 88 4.33 -12.07 17.95
N VAL A 89 3.42 -11.73 18.88
CA VAL A 89 2.64 -12.77 19.62
C VAL A 89 1.17 -12.86 19.19
N GLN A 90 0.59 -11.83 18.55
CA GLN A 90 -0.86 -11.79 18.30
C GLN A 90 -1.31 -12.47 16.99
N ARG A 91 -0.45 -12.59 15.97
CA ARG A 91 -0.82 -13.26 14.69
C ARG A 91 -0.74 -14.79 14.70
N ALA A 92 -0.16 -15.40 15.74
CA ALA A 92 -0.06 -16.86 15.86
C ALA A 92 -1.32 -17.53 16.46
N ARG A 93 -2.34 -16.77 16.91
CA ARG A 93 -3.51 -17.35 17.61
C ARG A 93 -4.69 -17.76 16.73
N ILE A 94 -4.73 -17.41 15.44
CA ILE A 94 -5.89 -17.73 14.57
C ILE A 94 -5.76 -19.12 13.89
N HIS A 95 -4.61 -19.81 14.01
CA HIS A 95 -4.43 -21.15 13.42
C HIS A 95 -4.53 -22.34 14.40
N ARG A 96 -5.09 -22.16 15.61
CA ARG A 96 -5.29 -23.25 16.59
C ARG A 96 -6.73 -23.45 17.05
N ALA A 97 -7.70 -23.17 16.19
CA ALA A 97 -9.10 -23.54 16.41
C ALA A 97 -9.66 -24.17 15.14
N ASN A 98 -9.18 -25.38 14.83
CA ASN A 98 -9.97 -26.43 14.18
C ASN A 98 -9.39 -27.78 14.61
#